data_AF-A0A0B6YX23-F1
#
_entry.id   AF-A0A0B6YX23-F1
#
_cell.length_a   1.000
_cell.length_b   1.000
_cell.length_c   1.000
_cell.angle_alpha   90.00
_cell.angle_beta   90.00
_cell.angle_gamma   90.00
#
_symmetry.space_group_name_H-M   'P 1'
#
loop_
_entity.id
_entity.type
_entity.pdbx_description
1 polymer ?
#
loop_
_entity_poly.entity_id
_entity_poly.type
_entity_poly.pdbx_seq_one_letter_code
_entity_poly.pdbx_strand_id
1 'polypeptide(L)'
;YIHYQTDNKQKFDVILRFYRFNTFSSNTTTSRMNKQKKDTGSFKTFLGNQKEGQGFADKRKKKAAYEYLKLLKKEKIRAEKVEGKAAPKHAHLAFLHTQQRNPKSIKKAHTYTAAEKFAKKQQEEKEKKQTESERIKKEKDAAMDSYRDRKKKQHLKLCKKTSKGQPVMRFQMEVLLEKIKKGKSEHS
;
A
#
# COMPACT_ATOMS: atom_id res chain seq x y z
N TYR A 1 -1.22 -62.23 38.28
CA TYR A 1 -2.61 -61.70 38.21
C TYR A 1 -2.60 -60.32 38.82
N ILE A 2 -2.66 -59.27 37.99
CA ILE A 2 -3.28 -57.95 38.18
C ILE A 2 -2.99 -57.20 36.88
N HIS A 3 -4.02 -56.51 36.41
CA HIS A 3 -4.25 -56.03 35.06
C HIS A 3 -4.45 -54.51 35.13
N TYR A 4 -4.34 -53.84 33.97
CA TYR A 4 -4.79 -52.47 33.62
C TYR A 4 -3.77 -51.32 33.78
N GLN A 5 -3.22 -50.77 32.67
CA GLN A 5 -3.72 -49.69 31.75
C GLN A 5 -3.13 -48.33 32.18
N THR A 6 -2.74 -47.35 31.35
CA THR A 6 -3.03 -46.93 29.96
C THR A 6 -1.95 -45.90 29.52
N ASP A 7 -1.49 -45.91 28.26
CA ASP A 7 -1.72 -44.87 27.21
C ASP A 7 -0.47 -44.04 26.84
N ASN A 8 0.07 -44.25 25.64
CA ASN A 8 1.00 -43.29 25.00
C ASN A 8 0.96 -43.33 23.46
N LYS A 9 -0.25 -43.39 22.89
CA LYS A 9 -0.53 -43.23 21.44
C LYS A 9 -0.52 -41.75 21.01
N GLN A 10 0.61 -41.06 21.20
CA GLN A 10 0.79 -39.64 20.83
C GLN A 10 2.14 -39.36 20.16
N LYS A 11 2.81 -40.36 19.57
CA LYS A 11 4.20 -40.16 19.05
C LYS A 11 4.50 -40.59 17.61
N PHE A 12 3.53 -40.98 16.79
CA PHE A 12 3.85 -41.42 15.41
C PHE A 12 2.85 -40.99 14.33
N ASP A 13 2.28 -39.79 14.39
CA ASP A 13 1.41 -39.25 13.31
C ASP A 13 1.83 -37.85 12.78
N VAL A 14 3.00 -37.35 13.18
CA VAL A 14 3.52 -36.03 12.74
C VAL A 14 4.43 -36.14 11.51
N ILE A 15 4.80 -37.34 11.07
CA ILE A 15 5.79 -37.57 10.01
C ILE A 15 5.21 -38.48 8.93
N LEU A 16 4.13 -38.08 8.24
CA LEU A 16 3.71 -38.69 6.95
C LEU A 16 2.51 -37.98 6.27
N ARG A 17 2.45 -36.64 6.31
CA ARG A 17 1.48 -35.85 5.50
C ARG A 17 2.08 -34.66 4.75
N PHE A 18 3.40 -34.65 4.59
CA PHE A 18 4.12 -33.52 3.97
C PHE A 18 4.50 -33.73 2.49
N TYR A 19 4.22 -34.87 1.86
CA TYR A 19 4.49 -35.06 0.43
C TYR A 19 3.42 -35.89 -0.27
N ARG A 20 2.43 -35.24 -0.91
CA ARG A 20 1.79 -35.77 -2.12
C ARG A 20 1.12 -34.68 -2.96
N PHE A 21 1.84 -34.26 -3.99
CA PHE A 21 1.32 -33.75 -5.27
C PHE A 21 0.20 -34.68 -5.80
N ASN A 22 -0.90 -34.17 -6.39
CA ASN A 22 -1.20 -34.29 -7.83
C ASN A 22 -2.62 -33.82 -8.25
N THR A 23 -2.65 -33.10 -9.38
CA THR A 23 -3.60 -33.10 -10.53
C THR A 23 -5.12 -32.93 -10.38
N PHE A 24 -5.58 -31.76 -10.87
CA PHE A 24 -6.57 -31.52 -11.95
C PHE A 24 -7.67 -32.55 -12.25
N SER A 25 -8.95 -32.14 -12.19
CA SER A 25 -10.02 -32.61 -13.10
C SER A 25 -11.25 -31.69 -13.04
N SER A 26 -11.86 -31.49 -14.21
CA SER A 26 -12.92 -30.54 -14.56
C SER A 26 -14.34 -31.11 -14.42
N ASN A 27 -15.36 -30.25 -14.22
CA ASN A 27 -16.56 -30.10 -15.08
C ASN A 27 -17.87 -29.67 -14.37
N THR A 28 -18.58 -28.77 -15.08
CA THR A 28 -20.05 -28.65 -15.29
C THR A 28 -21.02 -28.03 -14.25
N THR A 29 -21.61 -26.91 -14.70
CA THR A 29 -23.05 -26.52 -14.76
C THR A 29 -23.90 -26.26 -13.50
N THR A 30 -24.36 -25.00 -13.42
CA THR A 30 -25.70 -24.50 -13.03
C THR A 30 -26.38 -25.05 -11.77
N SER A 31 -26.50 -24.19 -10.75
CA SER A 31 -27.77 -24.03 -10.02
C SER A 31 -27.76 -22.73 -9.21
N ARG A 32 -28.71 -21.85 -9.54
CA ARG A 32 -29.11 -20.68 -8.74
C ARG A 32 -29.72 -21.20 -7.43
N MET A 33 -29.03 -21.00 -6.32
CA MET A 33 -29.69 -21.02 -5.00
C MET A 33 -29.25 -19.83 -4.16
N ASN A 34 -30.26 -19.07 -3.77
CA ASN A 34 -30.24 -17.95 -2.84
C ASN A 34 -29.64 -18.42 -1.51
N LYS A 35 -28.40 -18.03 -1.22
CA LYS A 35 -27.77 -18.28 0.08
C LYS A 35 -27.70 -16.96 0.83
N GLN A 36 -28.57 -16.83 1.81
CA GLN A 36 -28.53 -15.78 2.83
C GLN A 36 -27.07 -15.58 3.24
N LYS A 37 -26.58 -14.33 3.11
CA LYS A 37 -25.22 -13.94 3.50
C LYS A 37 -25.07 -14.22 4.98
N LYS A 38 -24.39 -15.32 5.31
CA LYS A 38 -23.79 -15.54 6.62
C LYS A 38 -22.79 -14.40 6.82
N ASP A 39 -22.97 -13.65 7.90
CA ASP A 39 -21.97 -12.74 8.44
C ASP A 39 -20.69 -13.54 8.67
N THR A 40 -19.74 -13.38 7.76
CA THR A 40 -18.42 -14.01 7.83
C THR A 40 -17.49 -12.94 8.34
N GLY A 41 -17.17 -13.07 9.62
CA GLY A 41 -16.51 -12.05 10.42
C GLY A 41 -15.18 -11.58 9.85
N SER A 42 -14.83 -10.36 10.25
CA SER A 42 -13.45 -9.89 10.42
C SER A 42 -12.46 -10.46 9.40
N PHE A 43 -12.68 -10.17 8.12
CA PHE A 43 -11.60 -10.25 7.17
C PHE A 43 -10.62 -9.16 7.55
N LYS A 44 -9.52 -9.55 8.21
CA LYS A 44 -8.36 -8.73 8.53
C LYS A 44 -8.12 -7.76 7.38
N THR A 45 -8.36 -6.47 7.63
CA THR A 45 -8.20 -5.41 6.64
C THR A 45 -6.76 -5.45 6.15
N PHE A 46 -6.59 -6.02 4.97
CA PHE A 46 -5.31 -6.06 4.31
C PHE A 46 -4.96 -4.63 3.92
N LEU A 47 -3.94 -4.06 4.58
CA LEU A 47 -3.31 -2.79 4.21
C LEU A 47 -2.60 -2.96 2.86
N GLY A 48 -3.35 -2.96 1.78
CA GLY A 48 -2.84 -3.04 0.42
C GLY A 48 -3.96 -2.96 -0.63
N ASN A 49 -3.74 -2.17 -1.67
CA ASN A 49 -4.65 -1.98 -2.79
C ASN A 49 -4.70 -3.25 -3.66
N GLN A 50 -5.91 -3.71 -3.98
CA GLN A 50 -6.13 -5.00 -4.67
C GLN A 50 -5.65 -5.03 -6.13
N LYS A 51 -5.38 -3.87 -6.74
CA LYS A 51 -5.10 -3.76 -8.18
C LYS A 51 -3.72 -4.29 -8.61
N GLU A 52 -2.77 -4.50 -7.69
CA GLU A 52 -1.38 -4.87 -8.05
C GLU A 52 -0.78 -6.03 -7.23
N GLY A 53 -1.56 -6.79 -6.45
CA GLY A 53 -0.98 -7.85 -5.61
C GLY A 53 0.00 -7.32 -4.55
N GLN A 54 -0.34 -6.16 -3.97
CA GLN A 54 0.55 -5.25 -3.25
C GLN A 54 1.29 -5.86 -2.05
N GLY A 55 0.72 -6.86 -1.38
CA GLY A 55 1.40 -7.53 -0.25
C GLY A 55 2.58 -8.39 -0.67
N PHE A 56 2.53 -9.00 -1.86
CA PHE A 56 3.66 -9.78 -2.38
C PHE A 56 4.72 -8.90 -3.02
N ALA A 57 4.33 -7.77 -3.63
CA ALA A 57 5.27 -6.78 -4.16
C ALA A 57 6.09 -6.15 -3.02
N ASP A 58 5.45 -5.70 -1.94
CA ASP A 58 6.14 -5.09 -0.81
C ASP A 58 6.98 -6.09 -0.01
N LYS A 59 6.49 -7.34 0.16
CA LYS A 59 7.31 -8.42 0.73
C LYS A 59 8.54 -8.73 -0.11
N ARG A 60 8.41 -8.74 -1.45
CA ARG A 60 9.55 -8.93 -2.37
C ARG A 60 10.54 -7.77 -2.28
N LYS A 61 10.06 -6.51 -2.28
CA LYS A 61 10.90 -5.32 -2.09
C LYS A 61 11.65 -5.35 -0.76
N LYS A 62 10.96 -5.65 0.34
CA LYS A 62 11.57 -5.79 1.67
C LYS A 62 12.60 -6.92 1.71
N LYS A 63 12.30 -8.06 1.09
CA LYS A 63 13.22 -9.21 1.01
C LYS A 63 14.47 -8.88 0.19
N ALA A 64 14.31 -8.23 -0.96
CA ALA A 64 15.43 -7.79 -1.79
C ALA A 64 16.34 -6.79 -1.05
N ALA A 65 15.75 -5.80 -0.38
CA ALA A 65 16.50 -4.85 0.45
C ALA A 65 17.25 -5.53 1.60
N TYR A 66 16.62 -6.50 2.27
CA TYR A 66 17.27 -7.27 3.33
C TYR A 66 18.45 -8.11 2.82
N GLU A 67 18.29 -8.84 1.71
CA GLU A 67 19.38 -9.62 1.12
C GLU A 67 20.55 -8.71 0.69
N TYR A 68 20.27 -7.53 0.14
CA TYR A 68 21.30 -6.54 -0.18
C TYR A 68 22.08 -6.07 1.07
N LEU A 69 21.37 -5.63 2.12
CA LEU A 69 22.01 -5.20 3.38
C LEU A 69 22.80 -6.34 4.04
N LYS A 70 22.32 -7.58 3.92
CA LYS A 70 22.98 -8.78 4.41
C LYS A 70 24.27 -9.08 3.66
N LEU A 71 24.31 -8.90 2.34
CA LEU A 71 25.54 -9.02 1.54
C LEU A 71 26.56 -7.96 1.92
N LEU A 72 26.15 -6.69 2.02
CA LEU A 72 27.02 -5.61 2.48
C LEU A 72 27.61 -5.88 3.87
N LYS A 73 26.81 -6.44 4.79
CA LYS A 73 27.31 -6.83 6.12
C LYS A 73 28.35 -7.93 6.05
N LYS A 74 28.16 -8.92 5.17
CA LYS A 74 29.13 -10.01 4.96
C LYS A 74 30.42 -9.52 4.31
N GLU A 75 30.34 -8.62 3.33
CA GLU A 75 31.51 -8.01 2.69
C GLU A 75 32.35 -7.23 3.69
N LYS A 76 31.73 -6.41 4.53
CA LYS A 76 32.44 -5.70 5.62
C LYS A 76 33.18 -6.66 6.56
N ILE A 77 32.51 -7.73 6.99
CA ILE A 77 33.12 -8.74 7.87
C ILE A 77 34.25 -9.49 7.17
N ARG A 78 34.16 -9.76 5.86
CA ARG A 78 35.24 -10.39 5.09
C ARG A 78 36.42 -9.45 4.91
N ALA A 79 36.19 -8.19 4.58
CA ALA A 79 37.23 -7.16 4.48
C ALA A 79 37.99 -7.02 5.82
N GLU A 80 37.26 -6.97 6.94
CA GLU A 80 37.86 -6.93 8.29
C GLU A 80 38.72 -8.17 8.61
N LYS A 81 38.33 -9.35 8.13
CA LYS A 81 39.10 -10.60 8.31
C LYS A 81 40.35 -10.68 7.43
N VAL A 82 40.27 -10.22 6.18
CA VAL A 82 41.40 -10.23 5.24
C VAL A 82 42.48 -9.24 5.65
N GLU A 83 42.09 -8.09 6.22
CA GLU A 83 43.05 -7.11 6.74
C GLU A 83 43.63 -7.43 8.14
N GLY A 84 43.35 -8.62 8.71
CA GLY A 84 43.94 -9.05 9.99
C GLY A 84 43.58 -8.20 11.22
N LYS A 85 42.67 -7.22 11.09
CA LYS A 85 42.20 -6.40 12.20
C LYS A 85 41.10 -7.17 12.92
N ALA A 86 41.46 -7.85 14.00
CA ALA A 86 40.51 -8.45 14.92
C ALA A 86 39.44 -7.40 15.28
N ALA A 87 38.21 -7.62 14.82
CA ALA A 87 37.10 -6.71 15.08
C ALA A 87 37.00 -6.45 16.58
N PRO A 88 37.05 -5.19 17.05
CA PRO A 88 36.87 -4.92 18.46
C PRO A 88 35.42 -5.30 18.78
N LYS A 89 35.26 -6.43 19.49
CA LYS A 89 33.97 -6.92 20.00
C LYS A 89 33.24 -5.86 20.86
N HIS A 90 33.91 -4.74 21.15
CA HIS A 90 33.44 -3.61 21.95
C HIS A 90 33.75 -2.23 21.32
N ALA A 91 33.69 -2.05 19.99
CA ALA A 91 33.91 -0.74 19.33
C ALA A 91 33.06 0.40 19.92
N HIS A 92 31.83 0.09 20.37
CA HIS A 92 30.93 1.06 21.01
C HIS A 92 31.49 1.62 22.34
N LEU A 93 32.32 0.87 23.07
CA LEU A 93 32.90 1.32 24.34
C LEU A 93 34.10 2.26 24.15
N ALA A 94 34.81 2.16 23.03
CA ALA A 94 35.98 3.00 22.73
C ALA A 94 35.62 4.46 22.43
N PHE A 95 34.46 4.70 21.80
CA PHE A 95 33.96 6.06 21.56
C PHE A 95 33.51 6.76 22.85
N LEU A 96 33.02 6.00 23.83
CA LEU A 96 32.59 6.54 25.13
C LEU A 96 33.78 6.95 26.01
N HIS A 97 34.92 6.28 25.90
CA HIS A 97 36.12 6.55 26.70
C HIS A 97 36.91 7.80 26.26
N THR A 98 36.78 8.20 24.99
CA THR A 98 37.52 9.35 24.42
C THR A 98 36.81 10.70 24.64
N GLN A 99 35.53 10.69 24.99
CA GLN A 99 34.71 11.90 25.21
C GLN A 99 34.76 12.45 26.66
N GLN A 100 35.43 11.79 27.60
CA GLN A 100 35.46 12.19 29.02
C GLN A 100 36.57 13.20 29.38
N ARG A 101 37.03 14.05 28.45
CA ARG A 101 38.05 15.09 28.72
C ARG A 101 37.63 16.47 28.23
N ASN A 102 36.57 17.02 28.83
CA ASN A 102 36.36 18.48 29.03
C ASN A 102 34.96 18.72 29.66
N PRO A 103 34.83 18.94 30.98
CA PRO A 103 33.56 19.35 31.56
C PRO A 103 33.41 20.87 31.45
N LYS A 104 33.37 21.41 30.24
CA LYS A 104 32.81 22.77 30.05
C LYS A 104 31.30 22.65 30.18
N SER A 105 30.71 23.47 31.05
CA SER A 105 29.32 23.41 31.51
C SER A 105 28.29 23.48 30.37
N ILE A 106 28.02 22.35 29.73
CA ILE A 106 26.86 22.19 28.84
C ILE A 106 25.65 22.14 29.78
N LYS A 107 24.94 23.26 29.92
CA LYS A 107 23.62 23.27 30.57
C LYS A 107 22.77 22.24 29.83
N LYS A 108 22.56 21.07 30.44
CA LYS A 108 21.79 19.97 29.85
C LYS A 108 20.36 20.47 29.69
N ALA A 109 19.99 20.91 28.48
CA ALA A 109 18.60 21.16 28.16
C ALA A 109 17.81 19.90 28.52
N HIS A 110 16.83 20.03 29.41
CA HIS A 110 16.11 18.90 29.96
C HIS A 110 15.54 18.06 28.80
N THR A 111 15.83 16.77 28.74
CA THR A 111 15.51 15.86 27.62
C THR A 111 14.03 15.92 27.22
N TYR A 112 13.14 16.16 28.19
CA TYR A 112 11.71 16.44 27.98
C TYR A 112 11.43 17.57 26.98
N THR A 113 12.19 18.67 27.05
CA THR A 113 11.97 19.85 26.19
C THR A 113 12.32 19.61 24.73
N ALA A 114 13.27 18.71 24.44
CA ALA A 114 13.61 18.32 23.08
C ALA A 114 12.53 17.41 22.47
N ALA A 115 12.01 16.47 23.27
CA ALA A 115 10.93 15.58 22.86
C ALA A 115 9.64 16.35 22.56
N GLU A 116 9.29 17.34 23.38
CA GLU A 116 8.11 18.18 23.19
C GLU A 116 8.20 19.01 21.89
N LYS A 117 9.36 19.62 21.61
CA LYS A 117 9.59 20.36 20.36
C LYS A 117 9.45 19.47 19.12
N PHE A 118 9.97 18.24 19.19
CA PHE A 118 9.83 17.28 18.10
C PHE A 118 8.37 16.89 17.88
N ALA A 119 7.63 16.58 18.96
CA ALA A 119 6.21 16.26 18.88
C ALA A 119 5.38 17.40 18.25
N LYS A 120 5.64 18.66 18.65
CA LYS A 120 5.01 19.85 18.07
C LYS A 120 5.28 19.97 16.57
N LYS A 121 6.55 19.84 16.15
CA LYS A 121 6.91 19.87 14.73
C LYS A 121 6.22 18.78 13.91
N GLN A 122 6.16 17.55 14.45
CA GLN A 122 5.48 16.44 13.79
C GLN A 122 3.97 16.69 13.65
N GLN A 123 3.36 17.35 14.64
CA GLN A 123 1.95 17.70 14.61
C GLN A 123 1.68 18.77 13.54
N GLU A 124 2.48 19.83 13.50
CA GLU A 124 2.39 20.88 12.48
C GLU A 124 2.58 20.34 11.06
N GLU A 125 3.53 19.43 10.85
CA GLU A 125 3.75 18.83 9.53
C GLU A 125 2.56 17.98 9.08
N LYS A 126 1.93 17.23 10.01
CA LYS A 126 0.71 16.47 9.73
C LYS A 126 -0.45 17.38 9.36
N GLU A 127 -0.65 18.48 10.08
CA GLU A 127 -1.73 19.44 9.81
C GLU A 127 -1.53 20.13 8.45
N LYS A 128 -0.30 20.54 8.14
CA LYS A 128 0.03 21.09 6.81
C LYS A 128 -0.23 20.08 5.69
N LYS A 129 0.14 18.81 5.90
CA LYS A 129 -0.13 17.75 4.92
C LYS A 129 -1.62 17.46 4.75
N GLN A 130 -2.40 17.48 5.83
CA GLN A 130 -3.84 17.28 5.79
C GLN A 130 -4.52 18.40 5.02
N THR A 131 -4.24 19.65 5.38
CA THR A 131 -4.80 20.84 4.72
C THR A 131 -4.48 20.87 3.22
N GLU A 132 -3.23 20.55 2.83
CA GLU A 132 -2.84 20.45 1.43
C GLU A 132 -3.59 19.32 0.70
N SER A 133 -3.70 18.15 1.33
CA SER A 133 -4.44 17.02 0.74
C SER A 133 -5.93 17.32 0.55
N GLU A 134 -6.54 18.07 1.48
CA GLU A 134 -7.92 18.51 1.39
C GLU A 134 -8.11 19.55 0.28
N ARG A 135 -7.15 20.46 0.09
CA ARG A 135 -7.16 21.42 -1.03
C ARG A 135 -7.13 20.71 -2.38
N ILE A 136 -6.16 19.83 -2.58
CA ILE A 136 -6.03 19.03 -3.82
C ILE A 136 -7.31 18.21 -4.07
N LYS A 137 -7.88 17.62 -3.01
CA LYS A 137 -9.13 16.86 -3.13
C LYS A 137 -10.29 17.75 -3.57
N LYS A 138 -10.47 18.91 -2.96
CA LYS A 138 -11.53 19.87 -3.31
C LYS A 138 -11.39 20.36 -4.75
N GLU A 139 -10.17 20.68 -5.18
CA GLU A 139 -9.90 21.10 -6.57
C GLU A 139 -10.25 19.99 -7.57
N LYS A 140 -9.83 18.75 -7.28
CA LYS A 140 -10.17 17.59 -8.10
C LYS A 140 -11.67 17.35 -8.16
N ASP A 141 -12.34 17.39 -7.01
CA ASP A 141 -13.78 17.15 -6.91
C ASP A 141 -14.55 18.25 -7.68
N ALA A 142 -14.17 19.52 -7.53
CA ALA A 142 -14.72 20.64 -8.29
C ALA A 142 -14.51 20.50 -9.81
N ALA A 143 -13.32 20.07 -10.24
CA ALA A 143 -13.05 19.80 -11.66
C ALA A 143 -13.94 18.67 -12.19
N MET A 144 -14.10 17.59 -11.41
CA MET A 144 -14.97 16.47 -11.77
C MET A 144 -16.44 16.86 -11.84
N ASP A 145 -16.92 17.70 -10.93
CA ASP A 145 -18.30 18.17 -10.91
C ASP A 145 -18.60 19.08 -12.09
N SER A 146 -17.68 19.99 -12.43
CA SER A 146 -17.82 20.81 -13.65
C SER A 146 -17.90 19.96 -14.93
N TYR A 147 -17.12 18.87 -15.01
CA TYR A 147 -17.19 17.92 -16.11
C TYR A 147 -18.52 17.16 -16.16
N ARG A 148 -19.00 16.68 -15.00
CA ARG A 148 -20.30 16.00 -14.88
C ARG A 148 -21.43 16.91 -15.30
N ASP A 149 -21.41 18.17 -14.87
CA ASP A 149 -22.42 19.17 -15.21
C ASP A 149 -22.42 19.48 -16.71
N ARG A 150 -21.24 19.68 -17.30
CA ARG A 150 -21.10 19.87 -18.76
C ARG A 150 -21.65 18.68 -19.52
N LYS A 151 -21.28 17.46 -19.11
CA LYS A 151 -21.76 16.21 -19.72
C LYS A 151 -23.27 16.08 -19.60
N LYS A 152 -23.84 16.35 -18.42
CA LYS A 152 -25.27 16.32 -18.14
C LYS A 152 -26.01 17.34 -19.01
N LYS A 153 -25.58 18.61 -19.02
CA LYS A 153 -26.17 19.67 -19.85
C LYS A 153 -26.16 19.30 -21.34
N GLN A 154 -25.04 18.78 -21.84
CA GLN A 154 -24.94 18.33 -23.23
C GLN A 154 -25.87 17.17 -23.53
N HIS A 155 -25.95 16.18 -22.64
CA HIS A 155 -26.85 15.04 -22.78
C HIS A 155 -28.32 15.48 -22.81
N LEU A 156 -28.75 16.31 -21.85
CA LEU A 156 -30.11 16.86 -21.84
C LEU A 156 -30.44 17.61 -23.14
N LYS A 157 -29.49 18.40 -23.66
CA LYS A 157 -29.66 19.14 -24.93
C LYS A 157 -29.83 18.20 -26.12
N LEU A 158 -29.01 17.16 -26.23
CA LEU A 158 -29.01 16.23 -27.37
C LEU A 158 -30.15 15.21 -27.33
N CYS A 159 -30.67 14.89 -26.14
CA CYS A 159 -31.81 13.98 -25.98
C CYS A 159 -33.17 14.68 -26.13
N LYS A 160 -33.20 15.99 -26.46
CA LYS A 160 -34.45 16.69 -26.75
C LYS A 160 -35.18 16.05 -27.92
N LYS A 161 -36.47 15.82 -27.73
CA LYS A 161 -37.38 15.22 -28.72
C LYS A 161 -38.58 16.13 -28.95
N THR A 162 -39.19 16.03 -30.13
CA THR A 162 -40.46 16.67 -30.44
C THR A 162 -41.60 15.99 -29.67
N SER A 163 -42.80 16.58 -29.68
CA SER A 163 -44.00 15.96 -29.10
C SER A 163 -44.29 14.57 -29.67
N LYS A 164 -43.88 14.31 -30.92
CA LYS A 164 -43.98 13.01 -31.60
C LYS A 164 -42.81 12.06 -31.32
N GLY A 165 -41.91 12.41 -30.38
CA GLY A 165 -40.78 11.59 -29.97
C GLY A 165 -39.58 11.61 -30.94
N GLN A 166 -39.63 12.38 -32.01
CA GLN A 166 -38.53 12.49 -32.97
C GLN A 166 -37.38 13.32 -32.39
N PRO A 167 -36.11 12.95 -32.63
CA PRO A 167 -34.97 13.72 -32.14
C PRO A 167 -34.91 15.10 -32.81
N VAL A 168 -34.56 16.14 -32.03
CA VAL A 168 -34.42 17.50 -32.56
C VAL A 168 -33.04 17.65 -33.22
N MET A 169 -33.00 17.61 -34.56
CA MET A 169 -31.75 17.60 -35.35
C MET A 169 -30.87 18.84 -35.20
N ARG A 170 -31.45 20.01 -34.96
CA ARG A 170 -30.72 21.28 -34.76
C ARG A 170 -29.56 21.14 -33.78
N PHE A 171 -29.79 20.51 -32.63
CA PHE A 171 -28.75 20.37 -31.60
C PHE A 171 -27.66 19.36 -31.97
N GLN A 172 -28.00 18.33 -32.74
CA GLN A 172 -27.02 17.35 -33.22
C GLN A 172 -26.12 17.96 -34.30
N MET A 173 -26.72 18.76 -35.20
CA MET A 173 -26.00 19.50 -36.22
C MET A 173 -25.01 20.50 -35.63
N GLU A 174 -25.40 21.25 -34.59
CA GLU A 174 -24.48 22.18 -33.90
C GLU A 174 -23.21 21.46 -33.39
N VAL A 175 -23.38 20.30 -32.74
CA VAL A 175 -22.25 19.51 -32.22
C VAL A 175 -21.38 18.96 -33.35
N LEU A 176 -21.98 18.54 -34.46
CA LEU A 176 -21.23 18.06 -35.62
C LEU A 176 -20.38 19.19 -36.25
N LEU A 177 -20.98 20.36 -36.45
CA LEU A 177 -20.28 21.53 -37.01
C LEU A 177 -19.14 21.99 -36.10
N GLU A 178 -19.34 21.97 -34.78
CA GLU A 178 -18.29 22.31 -33.80
C GLU A 178 -17.10 21.34 -33.88
N LYS A 179 -17.36 20.03 -34.03
CA LYS A 179 -16.30 19.01 -34.22
C LYS A 179 -15.53 19.22 -35.51
N ILE A 180 -16.21 19.53 -36.62
CA ILE A 180 -15.56 19.79 -37.91
C ILE A 180 -14.68 21.04 -37.81
N LYS A 181 -15.19 22.13 -37.20
CA LYS A 181 -14.41 23.36 -37.00
C LYS A 181 -13.16 23.08 -36.16
N LYS A 182 -13.30 22.33 -35.06
CA LYS A 182 -12.16 21.95 -34.20
C LYS A 182 -11.13 21.11 -34.94
N GLY A 183 -11.57 20.12 -35.71
CA GLY A 183 -10.67 19.31 -36.55
C GLY A 183 -9.91 20.17 -37.56
N LYS A 184 -10.60 21.11 -38.21
CA LYS A 184 -9.95 22.07 -39.14
C LYS A 184 -8.91 22.96 -38.47
N SER A 185 -9.19 23.49 -37.27
CA SER A 185 -8.22 24.33 -36.54
C SER A 185 -7.00 23.57 -36.03
N GLU A 186 -7.10 22.27 -35.81
CA GLU A 186 -5.96 21.44 -35.37
C GLU A 186 -5.06 21.00 -36.55
N HIS A 187 -5.53 21.16 -37.79
CA HIS A 187 -4.84 20.73 -39.02
C HIS A 187 -4.40 21.91 -39.91
N SER A 188 -4.69 23.15 -39.53
CA SER A 188 -4.11 24.39 -40.10
C SER A 188 -3.04 24.92 -39.18
#